data_AF-A0A1F3SAF8-F1
#
_entry.id   AF-A0A1F3SAF8-F1
#
_cell.length_a   1.000
_cell.length_b   1.000
_cell.length_c   1.000
_cell.angle_alpha   90.00
_cell.angle_beta   90.00
_cell.angle_gamma   90.00
#
_symmetry.space_group_name_H-M   'P 1'
#
loop_
_entity.id
_entity.type
_entity.pdbx_description
1 polymer ?
#
loop_
_entity_poly.entity_id
_entity_poly.type
_entity_poly.pdbx_seq_one_letter_code
_entity_poly.pdbx_strand_id
1 'polypeptide(L)'
;MIDGRGIEPDKEVEQEDLCRMAITMIQENILFDFATDYYYAHPSIAAAADFEITDSEYEAFKTYVLSKEFSYSTASEEMLKKVHKTMDEEGFYEDVEAEYAALLEKVVPSKERDLEKFKTQIKSILENELVSRYYYQSGRAENSFRDDPFVKEAEAILENISAYNTILGK
;
A
#
# COMPACT_ATOMS: atom_id res chain seq x y z
N MET A 1 -17.40 -6.01 21.84
CA MET A 1 -16.72 -6.85 22.86
C MET A 1 -15.74 -7.70 22.07
N ILE A 2 -14.46 -7.30 22.04
CA ILE A 2 -13.39 -8.11 21.44
C ILE A 2 -13.06 -9.16 22.50
N ASP A 3 -13.09 -10.44 22.15
CA ASP A 3 -12.74 -11.56 23.02
C ASP A 3 -11.24 -11.45 23.36
N GLY A 4 -10.94 -10.70 24.42
CA GLY A 4 -9.61 -10.31 24.90
C GLY A 4 -8.80 -11.49 25.43
N ARG A 5 -8.46 -12.42 24.54
CA ARG A 5 -7.55 -13.56 24.79
C ARG A 5 -6.20 -13.37 24.09
N GLY A 6 -5.97 -12.20 23.50
CA GLY A 6 -4.67 -11.81 22.94
C GLY A 6 -3.73 -11.27 24.01
N ILE A 7 -2.43 -11.51 23.85
CA ILE A 7 -1.39 -10.84 24.64
C ILE A 7 -1.19 -9.45 24.01
N GLU A 8 -1.31 -8.40 24.81
CA GLU A 8 -1.01 -7.03 24.40
C GLU A 8 0.51 -6.92 24.16
N PRO A 9 0.95 -6.36 23.02
CA PRO A 9 2.37 -6.30 22.71
C PRO A 9 3.11 -5.35 23.66
N ASP A 10 4.33 -5.71 24.05
CA ASP A 10 5.19 -4.82 24.86
C ASP A 10 5.56 -3.52 24.11
N LYS A 11 5.52 -3.57 22.78
CA LYS A 11 5.70 -2.44 21.88
C LYS A 11 4.71 -2.53 20.73
N GLU A 12 3.86 -1.52 20.59
CA GLU A 12 3.00 -1.36 19.42
C GLU A 12 3.80 -0.77 18.26
N VAL A 13 3.63 -1.36 17.07
CA VAL A 13 4.22 -0.91 15.81
C VAL A 13 3.07 -0.70 14.83
N GLU A 14 2.91 0.52 14.35
CA GLU A 14 1.88 0.84 13.36
C GLU A 14 2.26 0.26 11.99
N GLN A 15 1.32 -0.41 11.36
CA GLN A 15 1.44 -0.86 9.97
C GLN A 15 0.59 0.03 9.08
N GLU A 16 1.16 0.46 7.95
CA GLU A 16 0.42 1.25 6.98
C GLU A 16 -0.63 0.39 6.26
N ASP A 17 -1.88 0.87 6.23
CA ASP A 17 -2.94 0.26 5.44
C ASP A 17 -2.66 0.39 3.94
N LEU A 18 -3.02 -0.65 3.18
CA LEU A 18 -2.94 -0.60 1.73
C LEU A 18 -3.88 0.47 1.16
N CYS A 19 -3.36 1.29 0.25
CA CYS A 19 -4.20 2.23 -0.48
C CYS A 19 -5.20 1.45 -1.34
N ARG A 20 -6.41 2.00 -1.51
CA ARG A 20 -7.48 1.31 -2.25
C ARG A 20 -7.10 0.97 -3.69
N MET A 21 -6.28 1.79 -4.34
CA MET A 21 -5.72 1.45 -5.66
C MET A 21 -4.90 0.17 -5.60
N ALA A 22 -3.97 0.04 -4.64
CA ALA A 22 -3.14 -1.15 -4.51
C ALA A 22 -4.00 -2.40 -4.27
N ILE A 23 -5.02 -2.30 -3.41
CA ILE A 23 -5.98 -3.38 -3.18
C ILE A 23 -6.67 -3.78 -4.49
N THR A 24 -7.17 -2.82 -5.26
CA THR A 24 -7.82 -3.10 -6.56
C THR A 24 -6.84 -3.72 -7.55
N MET A 25 -5.60 -3.24 -7.64
CA MET A 25 -4.58 -3.83 -8.54
C MET A 25 -4.25 -5.28 -8.18
N ILE A 26 -4.30 -5.64 -6.89
CA ILE A 26 -4.14 -7.03 -6.42
C ILE A 26 -5.36 -7.86 -6.84
N GLN A 27 -6.57 -7.37 -6.56
CA GLN A 27 -7.82 -8.09 -6.84
C GLN A 27 -8.06 -8.33 -8.33
N GLU A 28 -7.70 -7.36 -9.17
CA GLU A 28 -7.82 -7.41 -10.63
C GLU A 28 -6.61 -8.07 -11.31
N ASN A 29 -5.70 -8.68 -10.53
CA ASN A 29 -4.47 -9.33 -11.01
C ASN A 29 -3.52 -8.44 -11.84
N ILE A 30 -3.64 -7.11 -11.76
CA ILE A 30 -2.80 -6.19 -12.53
C ILE A 30 -1.32 -6.37 -12.19
N LEU A 31 -0.99 -6.48 -10.90
CA LEU A 31 0.38 -6.73 -10.42
C LEU A 31 0.89 -8.11 -10.86
N PHE A 32 0.03 -9.12 -10.74
CA PHE A 32 0.33 -10.50 -11.11
C PHE A 32 0.64 -10.62 -12.61
N ASP A 33 -0.19 -10.02 -13.46
CA ASP A 33 -0.04 -10.06 -14.91
C ASP A 33 1.24 -9.33 -15.34
N PHE A 34 1.49 -8.14 -14.77
CA PHE A 34 2.73 -7.42 -15.05
C PHE A 34 3.96 -8.24 -14.64
N ALA A 35 3.95 -8.85 -13.46
CA ALA A 35 5.06 -9.68 -13.00
C ALA A 35 5.28 -10.92 -13.88
N THR A 36 4.21 -11.46 -14.47
CA THR A 36 4.28 -12.55 -15.45
C THR A 36 4.99 -12.10 -16.71
N ASP A 37 4.58 -10.97 -17.29
CA ASP A 37 5.21 -10.41 -18.48
C ASP A 37 6.68 -10.04 -18.22
N TYR A 38 6.95 -9.45 -17.06
CA TYR A 38 8.31 -9.10 -16.64
C TYR A 38 9.20 -10.34 -16.54
N TYR A 39 8.72 -11.44 -15.96
CA TYR A 39 9.45 -12.70 -15.85
C TYR A 39 9.89 -13.27 -17.20
N TYR A 40 9.00 -13.25 -18.20
CA TYR A 40 9.36 -13.72 -19.54
C TYR A 40 10.33 -12.79 -20.27
N ALA A 41 10.35 -11.49 -19.93
CA ALA A 41 11.27 -10.52 -20.49
C ALA A 41 12.64 -10.50 -19.80
N HIS A 42 12.73 -10.93 -18.54
CA HIS A 42 13.94 -10.87 -17.71
C HIS A 42 14.31 -12.28 -17.22
N PRO A 43 15.33 -12.94 -17.80
CA PRO A 43 15.70 -14.30 -17.42
C PRO A 43 16.11 -14.48 -15.95
N SER A 44 16.55 -13.40 -15.31
CA SER A 44 16.97 -13.38 -13.91
C SER A 44 16.88 -11.96 -13.35
N ILE A 45 16.76 -11.87 -12.03
CA ILE A 45 16.84 -10.64 -11.26
C ILE A 45 17.95 -10.74 -10.20
N ALA A 46 18.19 -9.65 -9.46
CA ALA A 46 19.07 -9.66 -8.29
C ALA A 46 18.54 -10.60 -7.20
N ALA A 47 19.42 -10.97 -6.26
CA ALA A 47 19.04 -11.79 -5.11
C ALA A 47 17.83 -11.17 -4.37
N ALA A 48 16.99 -12.01 -3.77
CA ALA A 48 15.72 -11.56 -3.20
C ALA A 48 15.87 -10.45 -2.15
N ALA A 49 16.86 -10.54 -1.25
CA ALA A 49 17.16 -9.51 -0.26
C ALA A 49 17.54 -8.14 -0.88
N ASP A 50 18.19 -8.16 -2.04
CA ASP A 50 18.77 -6.97 -2.67
C ASP A 50 17.93 -6.46 -3.85
N PHE A 51 16.84 -7.14 -4.20
CA PHE A 51 16.04 -6.77 -5.37
C PHE A 51 15.21 -5.52 -5.12
N GLU A 52 15.42 -4.53 -5.98
CA GLU A 52 14.64 -3.30 -6.08
C GLU A 52 14.34 -3.02 -7.53
N ILE A 53 13.12 -2.58 -7.83
CA ILE A 53 12.85 -2.08 -9.18
C ILE A 53 13.42 -0.67 -9.34
N THR A 54 14.04 -0.45 -10.48
CA THR A 54 14.54 0.85 -10.89
C THR A 54 13.40 1.81 -11.19
N ASP A 55 13.70 3.12 -11.21
CA ASP A 55 12.71 4.12 -11.63
C ASP A 55 12.20 3.86 -13.06
N SER A 56 13.06 3.39 -13.96
CA SER A 56 12.66 3.07 -15.34
C SER A 56 11.66 1.92 -15.40
N GLU A 57 11.84 0.89 -14.57
CA GLU A 57 10.91 -0.25 -14.51
C GLU A 57 9.59 0.15 -13.86
N TYR A 58 9.63 1.03 -12.86
CA TYR A 58 8.42 1.61 -12.28
C TYR A 58 7.65 2.46 -13.29
N GLU A 59 8.33 3.26 -14.13
CA GLU A 59 7.68 4.01 -15.20
C GLU A 59 7.04 3.11 -16.26
N ALA A 60 7.69 1.99 -16.58
CA ALA A 60 7.11 0.95 -17.45
C ALA A 60 5.86 0.32 -16.80
N PHE A 61 5.90 0.03 -15.51
CA PHE A 61 4.74 -0.43 -14.74
C PHE A 61 3.61 0.60 -14.72
N LYS A 62 3.91 1.88 -14.49
CA LYS A 62 2.93 2.97 -14.52
C LYS A 62 2.22 3.04 -15.87
N THR A 63 2.99 2.96 -16.95
CA THR A 63 2.45 2.92 -18.32
C THR A 63 1.54 1.71 -18.54
N TYR A 64 1.96 0.54 -18.05
CA TYR A 64 1.15 -0.68 -18.09
C TYR A 64 -0.16 -0.52 -17.33
N VAL A 65 -0.15 -0.04 -16.08
CA VAL A 65 -1.36 0.15 -15.26
C VAL A 65 -2.31 1.15 -15.92
N LEU A 66 -1.80 2.25 -16.46
CA LEU A 66 -2.62 3.26 -17.15
C LEU A 66 -3.28 2.72 -18.43
N SER A 67 -2.72 1.68 -19.04
CA SER A 67 -3.33 0.98 -20.19
C SER A 67 -4.45 0.02 -19.80
N LYS A 68 -4.65 -0.26 -18.51
CA LYS A 68 -5.69 -1.18 -18.02
C LYS A 68 -6.96 -0.46 -17.64
N GLU A 69 -8.07 -1.06 -18.04
CA GLU A 69 -9.41 -0.67 -17.59
C GLU A 69 -9.68 -1.25 -16.20
N PHE A 70 -9.80 -0.38 -15.22
CA PHE A 70 -10.20 -0.70 -13.85
C PHE A 70 -10.64 0.60 -13.15
N SER A 71 -11.49 0.45 -12.14
CA SER A 71 -12.00 1.54 -11.33
C SER A 71 -11.87 1.22 -9.85
N TYR A 72 -11.64 2.23 -9.05
CA TYR A 72 -11.65 2.17 -7.59
C TYR A 72 -12.30 3.45 -7.08
N SER A 73 -12.73 3.46 -5.82
CA SER A 73 -13.24 4.65 -5.11
C SER A 73 -12.31 4.98 -3.97
N THR A 74 -12.26 6.24 -3.52
CA THR A 74 -11.60 6.56 -2.25
C THR A 74 -12.61 6.49 -1.09
N ALA A 75 -12.13 6.20 0.13
CA ALA A 75 -12.99 6.22 1.31
C ALA A 75 -13.57 7.62 1.54
N SER A 76 -12.77 8.64 1.29
CA SER A 76 -13.16 10.04 1.38
C SER A 76 -14.24 10.40 0.36
N GLU A 77 -14.11 9.96 -0.90
CA GLU A 77 -15.15 10.15 -1.93
C GLU A 77 -16.48 9.51 -1.52
N GLU A 78 -16.45 8.25 -1.06
CA GLU A 78 -17.66 7.56 -0.58
C GLU A 78 -18.31 8.28 0.60
N MET A 79 -17.49 8.80 1.53
CA MET A 79 -18.00 9.54 2.68
C MET A 79 -18.59 10.88 2.26
N LEU A 80 -17.95 11.61 1.34
CA LEU A 80 -18.50 12.86 0.81
C LEU A 80 -19.81 12.65 0.07
N LYS A 81 -19.96 11.56 -0.69
CA LYS A 81 -21.24 11.21 -1.33
C LYS A 81 -22.35 10.99 -0.29
N LYS A 82 -22.03 10.45 0.89
CA LYS A 82 -23.00 10.34 2.00
C LYS A 82 -23.33 11.69 2.60
N VAL A 83 -22.33 12.54 2.81
CA VAL A 83 -22.53 13.91 3.34
C VAL A 83 -23.41 14.73 2.39
N HIS A 84 -23.17 14.66 1.09
CA HIS A 84 -24.03 15.29 0.06
C HIS A 84 -25.49 14.88 0.23
N LYS A 85 -25.75 13.57 0.29
CA LYS A 85 -27.10 13.05 0.44
C LYS A 85 -27.80 13.60 1.70
N THR A 86 -27.09 13.68 2.83
CA THR A 86 -27.64 14.25 4.06
C THR A 86 -27.93 15.75 3.91
N MET A 87 -27.02 16.51 3.30
CA MET A 87 -27.22 17.95 3.08
C MET A 87 -28.38 18.23 2.12
N ASP A 88 -28.59 17.40 1.08
CA ASP A 88 -29.75 17.50 0.19
C ASP A 88 -31.05 17.26 0.95
N GLU A 89 -31.11 16.23 1.80
CA GLU A 89 -32.29 15.89 2.60
C GLU A 89 -32.62 16.99 3.62
N GLU A 90 -31.60 17.68 4.14
CA GLU A 90 -31.74 18.78 5.09
C GLU A 90 -31.92 20.15 4.42
N GLY A 91 -31.72 20.25 3.10
CA GLY A 91 -31.85 21.48 2.33
C GLY A 91 -30.65 22.44 2.44
N PHE A 92 -29.48 21.95 2.86
CA PHE A 92 -28.25 22.76 3.00
C PHE A 92 -27.33 22.71 1.77
N TYR A 93 -27.55 21.81 0.81
CA TYR A 93 -26.59 21.61 -0.28
C TYR A 93 -26.38 22.86 -1.15
N GLU A 94 -27.45 23.61 -1.46
CA GLU A 94 -27.37 24.82 -2.28
C GLU A 94 -26.43 25.88 -1.67
N ASP A 95 -26.32 25.94 -0.34
CA ASP A 95 -25.46 26.90 0.36
C ASP A 95 -23.96 26.54 0.32
N VAL A 96 -23.63 25.27 0.02
CA VAL A 96 -22.26 24.72 0.11
C VAL A 96 -21.81 23.97 -1.14
N GLU A 97 -22.55 24.10 -2.24
CA GLU A 97 -22.31 23.37 -3.49
C GLU A 97 -20.88 23.57 -4.02
N ALA A 98 -20.36 24.79 -3.97
CA ALA A 98 -19.04 25.13 -4.47
C ALA A 98 -17.92 24.46 -3.66
N GLU A 99 -18.02 24.50 -2.33
CA GLU A 99 -17.09 23.87 -1.41
C GLU A 99 -17.13 22.34 -1.52
N TYR A 100 -18.32 21.78 -1.66
CA TYR A 100 -18.50 20.35 -1.87
C TYR A 100 -17.83 19.89 -3.17
N ALA A 101 -18.10 20.57 -4.28
CA ALA A 101 -17.52 20.22 -5.58
C ALA A 101 -16.00 20.32 -5.57
N ALA A 102 -15.45 21.38 -4.96
CA ALA A 102 -14.01 21.56 -4.81
C ALA A 102 -13.37 20.44 -3.97
N LEU A 103 -14.00 20.03 -2.87
CA LEU A 103 -13.49 18.95 -2.02
C LEU A 103 -13.60 17.59 -2.71
N LEU A 104 -14.72 17.33 -3.40
CA LEU A 104 -14.94 16.10 -4.16
C LEU A 104 -13.85 15.91 -5.22
N GLU A 105 -13.52 16.96 -5.98
CA GLU A 105 -12.45 16.92 -7.00
C GLU A 105 -11.09 16.50 -6.42
N LYS A 106 -10.79 16.85 -5.18
CA LYS A 106 -9.52 16.48 -4.53
C LYS A 106 -9.48 15.03 -4.06
N VAL A 107 -10.63 14.44 -3.75
CA VAL A 107 -10.70 13.09 -3.19
C VAL A 107 -11.14 12.04 -4.20
N VAL A 108 -11.65 12.44 -5.37
CA VAL A 108 -11.92 11.48 -6.44
C VAL A 108 -10.62 10.80 -6.88
N PRO A 109 -10.68 9.49 -7.17
CA PRO A 109 -9.59 8.71 -7.75
C PRO A 109 -8.95 9.37 -8.97
N SER A 110 -7.62 9.35 -9.02
CA SER A 110 -6.87 9.67 -10.24
C SER A 110 -5.71 8.70 -10.35
N LYS A 111 -5.72 7.85 -11.38
CA LYS A 111 -4.72 6.80 -11.53
C LYS A 111 -3.30 7.34 -11.53
N GLU A 112 -3.05 8.39 -12.33
CA GLU A 112 -1.72 9.01 -12.45
C GLU A 112 -1.25 9.61 -11.13
N ARG A 113 -2.11 10.40 -10.47
CA ARG A 113 -1.80 11.05 -9.20
C ARG A 113 -1.55 10.02 -8.10
N ASP A 114 -2.39 9.01 -8.04
CA ASP A 114 -2.37 8.04 -6.95
C ASP A 114 -1.21 7.03 -7.14
N LEU A 115 -0.84 6.67 -8.38
CA LEU A 115 0.39 5.92 -8.66
C LEU A 115 1.63 6.67 -8.12
N GLU A 116 1.72 7.97 -8.35
CA GLU A 116 2.84 8.77 -7.83
C GLU A 116 2.77 8.91 -6.29
N LYS A 117 1.60 9.26 -5.76
CA LYS A 117 1.40 9.49 -4.32
C LYS A 117 1.73 8.25 -3.49
N PHE A 118 1.36 7.06 -3.97
CA PHE A 118 1.57 5.79 -3.28
C PHE A 118 2.73 4.99 -3.89
N LYS A 119 3.66 5.65 -4.59
CA LYS A 119 4.78 5.02 -5.29
C LYS A 119 5.54 4.04 -4.39
N THR A 120 5.95 4.46 -3.20
CA THR A 120 6.69 3.61 -2.25
C THR A 120 5.96 2.30 -1.93
N GLN A 121 4.68 2.40 -1.56
CA GLN A 121 3.86 1.23 -1.23
C GLN A 121 3.67 0.32 -2.45
N ILE A 122 3.35 0.91 -3.60
CA ILE A 122 3.12 0.15 -4.84
C ILE A 122 4.40 -0.53 -5.32
N LYS A 123 5.56 0.14 -5.23
CA LYS A 123 6.88 -0.45 -5.51
C LYS A 123 7.12 -1.68 -4.65
N SER A 124 6.92 -1.56 -3.33
CA SER A 124 7.13 -2.68 -2.40
C SER A 124 6.26 -3.90 -2.76
N ILE A 125 4.99 -3.69 -3.07
CA ILE A 125 4.08 -4.79 -3.47
C ILE A 125 4.52 -5.40 -4.80
N LEU A 126 4.90 -4.57 -5.78
CA LEU A 126 5.35 -5.03 -7.08
C LEU A 126 6.67 -5.82 -6.97
N GLU A 127 7.64 -5.34 -6.19
CA GLU A 127 8.90 -6.04 -5.91
C GLU A 127 8.64 -7.42 -5.28
N ASN A 128 7.73 -7.48 -4.30
CA ASN A 128 7.31 -8.74 -3.69
C ASN A 128 6.71 -9.71 -4.71
N GLU A 129 5.83 -9.22 -5.59
CA GLU A 129 5.19 -10.03 -6.64
C GLU A 129 6.23 -10.53 -7.66
N LEU A 130 7.15 -9.66 -8.09
CA LEU A 130 8.26 -10.00 -8.99
C LEU A 130 9.18 -11.06 -8.38
N VAL A 131 9.71 -10.81 -7.18
CA VAL A 131 10.59 -11.72 -6.45
C VAL A 131 9.94 -13.09 -6.28
N SER A 132 8.63 -13.14 -6.03
CA SER A 132 7.91 -14.40 -5.88
C SER A 132 7.93 -15.27 -7.15
N ARG A 133 8.10 -14.68 -8.34
CA ARG A 133 8.23 -15.43 -9.61
C ARG A 133 9.57 -16.13 -9.78
N TYR A 134 10.63 -15.58 -9.18
CA TYR A 134 11.99 -16.14 -9.31
C TYR A 134 12.40 -16.98 -8.11
N TYR A 135 11.97 -16.58 -6.92
CA TYR A 135 12.44 -17.13 -5.64
C TYR A 135 11.31 -17.66 -4.75
N TYR A 136 10.09 -17.74 -5.29
CA TYR A 136 8.91 -18.27 -4.61
C TYR A 136 8.61 -17.53 -3.29
N GLN A 137 7.90 -18.19 -2.38
CA GLN A 137 7.48 -17.60 -1.11
C GLN A 137 8.66 -17.24 -0.20
N SER A 138 9.75 -18.02 -0.24
CA SER A 138 10.94 -17.76 0.58
C SER A 138 11.62 -16.46 0.18
N GLY A 139 11.81 -16.22 -1.12
CA GLY A 139 12.41 -14.95 -1.56
C GLY A 139 11.47 -13.78 -1.32
N ARG A 140 10.16 -13.95 -1.50
CA ARG A 140 9.20 -12.89 -1.17
C ARG A 140 9.31 -12.46 0.29
N ALA A 141 9.39 -13.41 1.22
CA ALA A 141 9.59 -13.13 2.63
C ALA A 141 10.92 -12.39 2.87
N GLU A 142 12.01 -12.86 2.25
CA GLU A 142 13.34 -12.25 2.35
C GLU A 142 13.34 -10.77 1.88
N ASN A 143 12.72 -10.49 0.73
CA ASN A 143 12.59 -9.13 0.20
C ASN A 143 11.74 -8.24 1.12
N SER A 144 10.67 -8.78 1.69
CA SER A 144 9.75 -8.02 2.55
C SER A 144 10.41 -7.51 3.84
N PHE A 145 11.42 -8.21 4.36
CA PHE A 145 12.08 -7.84 5.61
C PHE A 145 12.85 -6.51 5.54
N ARG A 146 13.30 -6.11 4.35
CA ARG A 146 14.05 -4.86 4.16
C ARG A 146 13.27 -3.63 4.65
N ASP A 147 11.97 -3.63 4.40
CA ASP A 147 11.09 -2.51 4.70
C ASP A 147 10.04 -2.80 5.78
N ASP A 148 10.13 -3.97 6.42
CA ASP A 148 9.21 -4.39 7.46
C ASP A 148 9.40 -3.52 8.73
N PRO A 149 8.36 -2.79 9.18
CA PRO A 149 8.46 -1.92 10.34
C PRO A 149 8.65 -2.69 11.65
N PHE A 150 8.19 -3.94 11.74
CA PHE A 150 8.39 -4.80 12.90
C PHE A 150 9.84 -5.28 12.98
N VAL A 151 10.45 -5.64 11.84
CA VAL A 151 11.88 -6.01 11.80
C VAL A 151 12.73 -4.81 12.21
N LYS A 152 12.44 -3.63 11.66
CA LYS A 152 13.16 -2.38 11.98
C LYS A 152 13.03 -2.01 13.46
N GLU A 153 11.82 -2.11 14.04
CA GLU A 153 11.64 -1.84 15.48
C GLU A 153 12.33 -2.91 16.35
N ALA A 154 12.29 -4.18 15.94
CA ALA A 154 12.96 -5.25 16.67
C ALA A 154 14.48 -5.03 16.71
N GLU A 155 15.10 -4.68 15.58
CA GLU A 155 16.52 -4.32 15.51
C GLU A 155 16.82 -3.12 16.42
N ALA A 156 16.02 -2.05 16.33
CA ALA A 156 16.21 -0.85 17.15
C ALA A 156 16.13 -1.14 18.65
N ILE A 157 15.23 -2.02 19.08
CA ILE A 157 15.11 -2.44 20.49
C ILE A 157 16.32 -3.28 20.91
N LEU A 158 16.74 -4.24 20.09
CA LEU A 158 17.86 -5.13 20.40
C LEU A 158 19.19 -4.40 20.48
N GLU A 159 19.37 -3.34 19.70
CA GLU A 159 20.56 -2.47 19.74
C GLU A 159 20.55 -1.50 20.94
N ASN A 160 19.37 -1.24 21.52
CA ASN A 160 19.22 -0.37 22.68
C ASN A 160 19.02 -1.17 23.96
N ILE A 161 20.13 -1.50 24.63
CA ILE A 161 20.12 -2.31 25.86
C ILE A 161 19.22 -1.73 26.98
N SER A 162 19.05 -0.40 27.02
CA SER A 162 18.17 0.25 28.00
C SER A 162 16.71 -0.02 27.67
N ALA A 163 16.30 0.12 26.40
CA ALA A 163 14.95 -0.19 25.95
C ALA A 163 14.64 -1.68 26.13
N TYR A 164 15.58 -2.54 25.73
CA TYR A 164 15.48 -3.98 25.89
C TYR A 164 15.31 -4.41 27.37
N ASN A 165 16.14 -3.91 28.28
CA ASN A 165 16.01 -4.23 29.71
C ASN A 165 14.72 -3.67 30.32
N THR A 166 14.26 -2.51 29.87
CA THR A 166 12.95 -1.95 30.29
C THR A 166 11.82 -2.91 29.94
N ILE A 167 11.81 -3.43 28.70
CA ILE A 167 10.82 -4.43 28.25
C ILE A 167 10.93 -5.72 29.08
N LEU A 168 12.15 -6.18 29.38
CA LEU A 168 12.38 -7.38 30.18
C LEU A 168 12.17 -7.20 31.70
N GLY A 169 11.92 -5.98 32.18
CA GLY A 169 11.82 -5.67 33.61
C GLY A 169 13.11 -5.91 34.41
N LYS A 170 14.29 -5.67 33.80
CA LYS A 170 15.62 -5.86 34.39
C LYS A 170 16.26 -4.57 34.88
#